data_AF-A0A3N5KBY5-F1
#
_entry.id   AF-A0A3N5KBY5-F1
#
_cell.length_a   1.000
_cell.length_b   1.000
_cell.length_c   1.000
_cell.angle_alpha   90.00
_cell.angle_beta   90.00
_cell.angle_gamma   90.00
#
_symmetry.space_group_name_H-M   'P 1'
#
loop_
_entity.id
_entity.type
_entity.pdbx_description
1 polymer ?
#
loop_
_entity_poly.entity_id
_entity_poly.type
_entity_poly.pdbx_seq_one_letter_code
_entity_poly.pdbx_strand_id
1 'polypeptide(L)'
;MATPRVRSARPTFLQSDRVLARAAQPLVRFLDVEAAGGILLVAAAIAALVWANSPWQGSYESFWSTTVRVEVGSYLFEEDLVHVVNDFLMAIFFFVVGMEIKRELVVGELR
;
A
#
# COMPACT_ATOMS: atom_id res chain seq x y z
N MET A 1 -19.39 19.84 -54.07
CA MET A 1 -17.96 19.46 -54.15
C MET A 1 -17.44 19.35 -52.73
N ALA A 2 -17.28 18.13 -52.24
CA ALA A 2 -16.89 17.82 -50.86
C ALA A 2 -15.39 17.51 -50.80
N THR A 3 -14.70 18.02 -49.78
CA THR A 3 -13.48 17.40 -49.25
C THR A 3 -13.46 17.55 -47.73
N PRO A 4 -13.37 16.44 -46.97
CA PRO A 4 -13.38 16.44 -45.51
C PRO A 4 -11.98 16.77 -44.96
N ARG A 5 -11.89 17.49 -43.83
CA ARG A 5 -10.64 17.58 -43.06
C ARG A 5 -10.68 16.60 -41.89
N VAL A 6 -9.71 15.70 -41.92
CA VAL A 6 -9.42 14.63 -40.97
C VAL A 6 -9.21 15.22 -39.57
N ARG A 7 -9.94 14.71 -38.58
CA ARG A 7 -9.68 14.98 -37.15
C ARG A 7 -8.42 14.23 -36.76
N SER A 8 -7.40 14.95 -36.29
CA SER A 8 -6.21 14.37 -35.69
C SER A 8 -6.58 13.62 -34.41
N ALA A 9 -6.51 12.30 -34.46
CA ALA A 9 -6.57 11.45 -33.28
C ALA A 9 -5.36 11.76 -32.41
N ARG A 10 -5.59 12.26 -31.20
CA ARG A 10 -4.54 12.35 -30.18
C ARG A 10 -4.18 10.92 -29.76
N PRO A 11 -2.89 10.56 -29.70
CA PRO A 11 -2.49 9.28 -29.14
C PRO A 11 -2.82 9.29 -27.63
N THR A 12 -3.80 8.47 -27.25
CA THR A 12 -4.17 8.22 -25.85
C THR A 12 -3.07 7.37 -25.21
N PHE A 13 -2.05 8.03 -24.64
CA PHE A 13 -0.95 7.44 -23.87
C PHE A 13 -1.38 6.88 -22.48
N LEU A 14 -2.63 6.41 -22.35
CA LEU A 14 -3.19 5.82 -21.12
C LEU A 14 -3.90 4.52 -21.46
N GLN A 15 -3.14 3.54 -21.95
CA GLN A 15 -3.63 2.19 -22.17
C GLN A 15 -2.61 1.16 -21.68
N SER A 16 -2.26 1.24 -20.40
CA SER A 16 -1.33 0.30 -19.76
C SER A 16 -1.75 -0.14 -18.36
N ASP A 17 -3.05 -0.15 -18.05
CA ASP A 17 -3.56 -0.57 -16.73
C ASP A 17 -4.06 -2.03 -16.68
N ARG A 18 -4.02 -2.77 -17.79
CA ARG A 18 -4.59 -4.14 -17.83
C ARG A 18 -3.73 -5.21 -17.17
N VAL A 19 -2.42 -5.00 -17.09
CA VAL A 19 -1.47 -6.01 -16.57
C VAL A 19 -1.37 -5.94 -15.05
N LEU A 20 -1.23 -4.73 -14.51
CA LEU A 20 -1.22 -4.49 -13.06
C LEU A 20 -2.57 -4.82 -12.42
N ALA A 21 -3.68 -4.43 -13.07
CA ALA A 21 -5.01 -4.78 -12.59
C ALA A 21 -5.26 -6.30 -12.59
N ARG A 22 -4.71 -7.05 -13.57
CA ARG A 22 -4.78 -8.53 -13.58
C ARG A 22 -3.96 -9.18 -12.47
N ALA A 23 -2.77 -8.65 -12.20
CA ALA A 23 -1.89 -9.18 -11.16
C ALA A 23 -2.46 -8.94 -9.75
N ALA A 24 -3.11 -7.80 -9.53
CA ALA A 24 -3.77 -7.46 -8.27
C ALA A 24 -5.15 -8.10 -8.10
N GLN A 25 -5.76 -8.61 -9.18
CA GLN A 25 -7.14 -9.13 -9.19
C GLN A 25 -7.46 -10.23 -8.16
N PRO A 26 -6.53 -11.15 -7.79
CA PRO A 26 -6.74 -12.10 -6.70
C PRO A 26 -6.73 -11.43 -5.33
N LEU A 27 -5.82 -10.47 -5.12
CA LEU A 27 -5.71 -9.71 -3.88
C LEU A 27 -6.95 -8.84 -3.67
N VAL A 28 -7.40 -8.15 -4.72
CA VAL A 28 -8.64 -7.34 -4.71
C VAL A 28 -9.84 -8.21 -4.37
N ARG A 29 -9.99 -9.40 -4.98
CA ARG A 29 -11.07 -10.33 -4.65
C ARG A 29 -11.01 -10.88 -3.23
N PHE A 30 -9.81 -11.04 -2.67
CA PHE A 30 -9.63 -11.41 -1.28
C PHE A 30 -10.02 -10.26 -0.35
N LEU A 31 -9.67 -9.02 -0.70
CA LEU A 31 -10.05 -7.81 0.04
C LEU A 31 -11.54 -7.45 -0.07
N ASP A 32 -12.22 -7.86 -1.14
CA ASP A 32 -13.68 -7.72 -1.30
C ASP A 32 -14.48 -8.57 -0.29
N VAL A 33 -13.86 -9.59 0.30
CA VAL A 33 -14.46 -10.31 1.42
C VAL A 33 -14.21 -9.49 2.68
N GLU A 34 -15.24 -8.81 3.17
CA GLU A 34 -15.17 -7.88 4.31
C GLU A 34 -14.48 -8.50 5.56
N ALA A 35 -14.63 -9.81 5.79
CA ALA A 35 -13.98 -10.54 6.89
C ALA A 35 -12.50 -10.91 6.63
N ALA A 36 -12.05 -10.94 5.37
CA ALA A 36 -10.72 -11.42 5.01
C ALA A 36 -9.59 -10.50 5.52
N GLY A 37 -9.83 -9.19 5.56
CA GLY A 37 -8.89 -8.24 6.16
C GLY A 37 -8.65 -8.52 7.63
N GLY A 38 -9.72 -8.75 8.40
CA GLY A 38 -9.64 -9.08 9.82
C GLY A 38 -8.96 -10.43 10.08
N ILE A 39 -9.29 -11.46 9.29
CA ILE A 39 -8.65 -12.79 9.40
C ILE A 39 -7.16 -12.69 9.11
N LEU A 40 -6.76 -11.96 8.05
CA LEU A 40 -5.36 -11.78 7.69
C LEU A 40 -4.59 -11.06 8.81
N LEU A 41 -5.17 -10.03 9.41
CA LEU A 41 -4.58 -9.30 10.54
C LEU A 41 -4.32 -10.23 11.73
N VAL A 42 -5.32 -11.03 12.12
CA VAL A 42 -5.18 -12.00 13.22
C VAL A 42 -4.13 -13.05 12.90
N ALA A 43 -4.14 -13.60 11.68
CA ALA A 43 -3.15 -14.58 11.25
C ALA A 43 -1.72 -14.01 11.29
N ALA A 44 -1.52 -12.77 10.83
CA ALA A 44 -0.23 -12.08 10.90
C ALA A 44 0.23 -11.86 12.35
N ALA A 45 -0.68 -11.44 13.24
CA ALA A 45 -0.36 -11.24 14.65
C ALA A 45 0.04 -12.54 15.35
N ILE A 46 -0.68 -13.65 15.09
CA ILE A 46 -0.33 -14.97 15.61
C ILE A 46 1.04 -15.41 15.07
N ALA A 47 1.29 -15.24 13.77
CA ALA A 47 2.57 -15.58 13.18
C ALA A 47 3.73 -14.79 13.81
N ALA A 48 3.55 -13.49 14.04
CA ALA A 48 4.53 -12.64 14.72
C ALA A 48 4.78 -13.10 16.17
N LEU A 49 3.71 -13.38 16.94
CA LEU A 49 3.83 -13.88 18.31
C LEU A 49 4.56 -15.22 18.36
N VAL A 50 4.22 -16.16 17.48
CA VAL A 50 4.88 -17.47 17.41
C VAL A 50 6.36 -17.28 17.06
N TRP A 51 6.68 -16.43 16.07
CA TRP A 51 8.07 -16.20 15.67
C TRP A 51 8.89 -15.58 16.80
N ALA A 52 8.38 -14.52 17.44
CA ALA A 52 9.07 -13.80 18.52
C ALA A 52 9.27 -14.64 19.79
N ASN A 53 8.40 -15.63 20.07
CA ASN A 53 8.49 -16.50 21.24
C ASN A 53 9.06 -17.89 20.94
N SER A 54 9.56 -18.12 19.72
CA SER A 54 10.13 -19.40 19.29
C SER A 54 11.63 -19.50 19.60
N PRO A 55 12.24 -20.70 19.49
CA PRO A 55 13.70 -20.85 19.54
C PRO A 55 14.46 -19.99 18.51
N TRP A 56 13.77 -19.47 17.49
CA TRP A 56 14.32 -18.56 16.48
C TRP A 56 14.12 -17.08 16.82
N GLN A 57 13.81 -16.71 18.06
CA GLN A 57 13.61 -15.30 18.48
C GLN A 57 14.76 -14.37 18.03
N GLY A 58 16.01 -14.85 18.02
CA GLY A 58 17.16 -14.05 17.57
C GLY A 58 17.08 -13.68 16.08
N SER A 59 16.44 -14.51 15.25
CA SER A 59 16.15 -14.17 13.85
C SER A 59 15.07 -13.10 13.70
N TYR A 60 14.07 -13.09 14.59
CA TYR A 60 13.04 -12.06 14.64
C TYR A 60 13.66 -10.70 15.00
N GLU A 61 14.47 -10.68 16.06
CA GLU A 61 15.17 -9.46 16.48
C GLU A 61 16.11 -8.95 15.39
N SER A 62 16.97 -9.82 14.84
CA SER A 62 17.92 -9.44 13.78
C SER A 62 17.22 -8.95 12.51
N PHE A 63 16.05 -9.52 12.17
CA PHE A 63 15.27 -9.07 11.03
C PHE A 63 14.77 -7.63 11.25
N TRP A 64 14.14 -7.36 12.40
CA TRP A 64 13.57 -6.04 12.68
C TRP A 64 14.61 -4.97 13.01
N SER A 65 15.78 -5.35 13.53
CA SER A 65 16.93 -4.47 13.77
C SER A 65 17.82 -4.30 12.53
N THR A 66 17.38 -4.74 11.36
CA THR A 66 18.14 -4.53 10.11
C THR A 66 18.16 -3.05 9.79
N THR A 67 19.34 -2.45 9.75
CA THR A 67 19.51 -1.03 9.42
C THR A 67 19.19 -0.78 7.95
N VAL A 68 18.27 0.15 7.70
CA VAL A 68 17.91 0.66 6.38
C VAL A 68 18.58 2.02 6.22
N ARG A 69 19.54 2.11 5.29
CA ARG A 69 20.24 3.36 4.95
C ARG A 69 19.90 3.78 3.53
N VAL A 70 19.46 5.03 3.37
CA VAL A 70 19.21 5.66 2.08
C VAL A 70 19.97 6.99 2.05
N GLU A 71 20.80 7.17 1.02
CA GLU A 71 21.62 8.37 0.84
C GLU A 71 21.31 9.03 -0.49
N VAL A 72 21.02 10.33 -0.47
CA VAL A 72 20.76 11.14 -1.66
C VAL A 72 21.54 12.45 -1.54
N GLY A 73 22.69 12.53 -2.20
CA GLY A 73 23.58 13.70 -2.10
C GLY A 73 24.12 13.84 -0.68
N SER A 74 23.83 14.96 -0.02
CA SER A 74 24.21 15.19 1.39
C SER A 74 23.16 14.74 2.39
N TYR A 75 22.00 14.25 1.94
CA TYR A 75 20.95 13.75 2.83
C TYR A 75 21.19 12.28 3.14
N LEU A 76 21.27 11.98 4.43
CA LEU A 76 21.39 10.62 4.97
C LEU A 76 20.14 10.31 5.78
N PHE A 77 19.46 9.23 5.41
CA PHE A 77 18.40 8.60 6.20
C PHE A 77 18.90 7.24 6.66
N GLU A 78 18.88 7.00 7.96
CA GLU A 78 19.34 5.75 8.57
C GLU A 78 18.45 5.42 9.76
N GLU A 79 17.68 4.34 9.62
CA GLU A 79 16.72 3.87 10.62
C GLU A 79 16.65 2.34 10.59
N ASP A 80 16.20 1.73 11.68
CA ASP A 80 15.94 0.29 11.69
C ASP A 80 14.70 -0.06 10.87
N LEU A 81 14.67 -1.28 10.32
CA LEU A 81 13.58 -1.77 9.48
C LEU A 81 12.22 -1.61 10.15
N VAL A 82 12.14 -1.84 11.47
CA VAL A 82 10.91 -1.66 12.25
C VAL A 82 10.38 -0.22 12.18
N HIS A 83 11.25 0.78 12.26
CA HIS A 83 10.86 2.20 12.20
C HIS A 83 10.40 2.56 10.79
N VAL A 84 11.16 2.15 9.77
CA VAL A 84 10.81 2.40 8.37
C VAL A 84 9.45 1.81 8.01
N VAL A 85 9.20 0.56 8.39
CA VAL A 85 7.95 -0.12 8.10
C VAL A 85 6.80 0.53 8.88
N ASN A 86 6.98 0.87 10.15
CA ASN A 86 5.96 1.51 10.96
C ASN A 86 5.54 2.86 10.36
N ASP A 87 6.50 3.74 10.08
CA ASP A 87 6.21 5.07 9.54
C ASP A 87 5.53 4.98 8.16
N PHE A 88 6.02 4.09 7.29
CA PHE A 88 5.44 3.89 5.96
C PHE A 88 4.01 3.34 6.02
N LEU A 89 3.77 2.29 6.82
CA LEU A 89 2.43 1.69 6.95
C LEU A 89 1.46 2.65 7.63
N MET A 90 1.92 3.41 8.62
CA MET A 90 1.11 4.44 9.27
C MET A 90 0.76 5.58 8.32
N ALA A 91 1.69 6.01 7.47
CA ALA A 91 1.41 7.00 6.43
C ALA A 91 0.31 6.52 5.47
N ILE A 92 0.36 5.26 5.02
CA ILE A 92 -0.69 4.67 4.17
C ILE A 92 -2.02 4.58 4.93
N PHE A 93 -2.01 4.08 6.17
CA PHE A 93 -3.20 3.94 6.99
C PHE A 93 -3.90 5.29 7.17
N PHE A 94 -3.17 6.32 7.61
CA PHE A 94 -3.72 7.65 7.80
C PHE A 94 -4.15 8.31 6.50
N PHE A 95 -3.49 8.02 5.39
CA PHE A 95 -3.94 8.49 4.09
C PHE A 95 -5.33 7.94 3.72
N VAL A 96 -5.53 6.62 3.87
CA VAL A 96 -6.84 5.98 3.60
C VAL A 96 -7.91 6.50 4.56
N VAL A 97 -7.61 6.57 5.86
CA VAL A 97 -8.53 7.12 6.87
C VAL A 97 -8.87 8.58 6.56
N GLY A 98 -7.88 9.39 6.18
CA GLY A 98 -8.09 10.79 5.81
C GLY A 98 -8.97 10.96 4.56
N MET A 99 -8.84 10.08 3.57
CA MET A 99 -9.74 10.05 2.42
C MET A 99 -11.17 9.69 2.81
N GLU A 100 -11.36 8.72 3.71
CA GLU A 100 -12.70 8.35 4.18
C GLU A 100 -13.35 9.49 4.96
N ILE A 101 -12.62 10.10 5.91
CA ILE A 101 -13.10 11.28 6.64
C ILE A 101 -13.47 12.42 5.67
N LYS A 102 -12.61 12.70 4.68
CA LYS A 102 -12.92 13.74 3.67
C LYS A 102 -14.18 13.40 2.87
N ARG A 103 -14.36 12.14 2.49
CA ARG A 103 -15.55 11.66 1.78
C ARG A 103 -16.80 11.87 2.62
N GLU A 104 -16.77 11.50 3.90
CA GLU A 104 -17.87 11.71 4.84
C GLU A 104 -18.19 13.19 5.02
N LEU A 105 -17.18 14.06 5.13
CA LEU A 105 -17.36 15.51 5.26
C LEU A 105 -17.96 16.17 4.00
N VAL A 106 -17.69 15.64 2.81
CA VAL A 106 -18.12 16.25 1.54
C VAL A 106 -19.45 15.65 1.02
N VAL A 107 -19.66 14.35 1.22
CA VAL A 107 -20.78 13.59 0.66
C VAL A 107 -21.80 13.17 1.73
N GLY A 108 -21.39 13.08 2.99
CA GLY A 108 -22.30 12.86 4.12
C GLY A 108 -23.17 14.08 4.38
N GLU A 109 -24.39 13.86 4.88
CA GLU A 109 -25.44 14.87 5.12
C GLU A 109 -25.12 15.93 6.20
N LEU A 110 -23.85 16.07 6.60
CA LEU A 110 -23.43 17.03 7.61
C LEU A 110 -23.27 18.42 6.97
N ARG A 111 -24.40 19.10 6.79
CA ARG A 111 -24.47 20.54 7.04
C ARG A 111 -24.47 20.81 8.53
#